data_AF-A0A0V0SE81-F1
#
_entry.id   AF-A0A0V0SE81-F1
#
_cell.length_a   1.000
_cell.length_b   1.000
_cell.length_c   1.000
_cell.angle_alpha   90.00
_cell.angle_beta   90.00
_cell.angle_gamma   90.00
#
_symmetry.space_group_name_H-M   'P 1'
#
loop_
_entity.id
_entity.type
_entity.pdbx_description
1 polymer ?
#
loop_
_entity_poly.entity_id
_entity_poly.type
_entity_poly.pdbx_seq_one_letter_code
_entity_poly.pdbx_strand_id
1 'polypeptide(L)'
;MAVWNVSLENVFDSNQMPSNTSQLVKMALTQKTEKSTAVKPLNSTVEQTVVKFEEPSTSRPVAHLQEHRPSNRKRTLSQKSDVISLKKALLEVRKFSVRGFQGEECRQQKEQIAITLGAKPSKRPYVNYKELKVVRQLEKAKERERKTIQRMLTSKKRRKILKRRRRLKRNMLKRYYDFTAL
;
A
#
# COMPACT_ATOMS: atom_id res chain seq x y z
N MET A 1 -12.42 35.89 -53.05
CA MET A 1 -11.88 34.54 -53.32
C MET A 1 -10.37 34.67 -53.46
N ALA A 2 -9.61 34.25 -52.46
CA ALA A 2 -8.16 34.14 -52.54
C ALA A 2 -7.79 32.80 -51.90
N VAL A 3 -7.27 31.90 -52.73
CA VAL A 3 -6.92 30.52 -52.40
C VAL A 3 -5.46 30.52 -51.98
N TRP A 4 -5.15 30.13 -50.75
CA TRP A 4 -3.79 29.85 -50.31
C TRP A 4 -3.69 28.36 -50.01
N ASN A 5 -3.19 27.64 -51.02
CA ASN A 5 -2.68 26.27 -50.90
C ASN A 5 -1.21 26.36 -50.48
N VAL A 6 -0.87 25.80 -49.32
CA VAL A 6 0.51 25.39 -49.00
C VAL A 6 0.43 24.04 -48.32
N SER A 7 0.73 22.98 -49.09
CA SER A 7 1.13 21.68 -48.56
C SER A 7 2.64 21.67 -48.39
N LEU A 8 3.14 21.17 -47.25
CA LEU A 8 4.02 19.98 -47.19
C LEU A 8 4.51 19.75 -45.74
N GLU A 9 4.09 18.62 -45.19
CA GLU A 9 4.95 17.62 -44.53
C GLU A 9 6.05 18.10 -43.57
N ASN A 10 5.74 18.13 -42.27
CA ASN A 10 6.75 17.93 -41.23
C ASN A 10 6.61 16.51 -40.67
N VAL A 11 7.46 15.63 -41.20
CA VAL A 11 7.72 14.28 -40.68
C VAL A 11 8.40 14.42 -39.31
N PHE A 12 7.72 13.97 -38.26
CA PHE A 12 8.23 13.94 -36.89
C PHE A 12 9.24 12.79 -36.75
N ASP A 13 10.52 13.12 -36.86
CA ASP A 13 11.63 12.18 -36.75
C ASP A 13 11.73 11.61 -35.33
N SER A 14 11.42 10.32 -35.20
CA SER A 14 11.40 9.58 -33.93
C SER A 14 12.69 8.79 -33.77
N ASN A 15 13.82 9.45 -33.48
CA ASN A 15 15.03 8.79 -32.99
C ASN A 15 16.03 9.80 -32.44
N GLN A 16 15.95 10.10 -31.14
CA GLN A 16 17.09 10.43 -30.28
C GLN A 16 16.63 10.60 -28.82
N MET A 17 16.82 9.55 -28.01
CA MET A 17 16.73 9.62 -26.55
C MET A 17 18.12 9.34 -25.97
N PRO A 18 18.81 10.30 -25.33
CA PRO A 18 20.08 10.02 -24.68
C PRO A 18 19.85 9.32 -23.33
N SER A 19 20.25 8.05 -23.27
CA SER A 19 20.34 7.23 -22.07
C SER A 19 21.55 7.65 -21.21
N ASN A 20 21.38 8.53 -20.22
CA ASN A 20 22.37 8.66 -19.14
C ASN A 20 21.85 9.30 -17.84
N THR A 21 20.97 8.60 -17.14
CA THR A 21 20.56 8.97 -15.77
C THR A 21 21.58 8.50 -14.71
N SER A 22 22.59 7.72 -15.10
CA SER A 22 23.54 7.07 -14.18
C SER A 22 24.69 7.99 -13.74
N GLN A 23 25.02 9.03 -14.52
CA GLN A 23 26.09 9.97 -14.19
C GLN A 23 25.69 11.06 -13.18
N LEU A 24 24.40 11.41 -13.08
CA LEU A 24 23.92 12.46 -12.17
C LEU A 24 23.96 12.06 -10.68
N VAL A 25 23.94 10.76 -10.36
CA VAL A 25 23.95 10.29 -8.97
C VAL A 25 25.36 10.27 -8.37
N LYS A 26 26.41 10.11 -9.20
CA LYS A 26 27.80 10.04 -8.73
C LYS A 26 28.36 11.40 -8.28
N MET A 27 27.85 12.50 -8.82
CA MET A 27 28.30 13.86 -8.46
C MET A 27 27.72 14.37 -7.13
N ALA A 28 26.60 13.79 -6.67
CA ALA A 28 25.93 14.26 -5.45
C ALA A 28 26.52 13.68 -4.14
N LEU A 29 27.43 12.69 -4.21
CA LEU A 29 27.95 12.00 -3.02
C LEU A 29 29.33 12.48 -2.55
N THR A 30 29.99 13.41 -3.25
CA THR A 30 31.36 13.84 -2.92
C THR A 30 31.44 15.31 -2.51
N GLN A 31 30.64 15.73 -1.54
CA GLN A 31 30.86 17.01 -0.83
C GLN A 31 30.48 16.88 0.64
N LYS A 32 31.35 16.29 1.46
CA LYS A 32 31.42 16.54 2.91
C LYS A 32 32.64 15.86 3.53
N THR A 33 33.71 16.65 3.69
CA THR A 33 34.75 16.64 4.74
C THR A 33 35.79 17.66 4.22
N GLU A 34 36.12 18.76 4.90
CA GLU A 34 37.16 18.89 5.95
C GLU A 34 37.12 20.36 6.46
N LYS A 35 36.98 20.60 7.78
CA LYS A 35 38.01 20.99 8.77
C LYS A 35 38.56 22.43 8.70
N SER A 36 38.22 23.20 9.75
CA SER A 36 39.04 24.08 10.61
C SER A 36 40.12 25.00 10.00
N THR A 37 39.97 26.32 10.15
CA THR A 37 41.09 27.22 10.51
C THR A 37 40.58 28.50 11.18
N ALA A 38 41.32 28.94 12.21
CA ALA A 38 41.04 30.06 13.11
C ALA A 38 41.25 31.44 12.48
N VAL A 39 40.43 32.42 12.86
CA VAL A 39 40.73 33.86 12.74
C VAL A 39 40.21 34.60 13.99
N LYS A 40 41.05 35.46 14.55
CA LYS A 40 40.85 36.25 15.79
C LYS A 40 39.84 37.40 15.57
N PRO A 41 39.14 37.87 16.62
CA PRO A 41 38.17 38.96 16.51
C PRO A 41 38.86 40.35 16.47
N LEU A 42 38.35 41.24 15.62
CA LEU A 42 38.70 42.66 15.62
C LEU A 42 37.50 43.45 16.16
N ASN A 43 37.73 44.15 17.26
CA ASN A 43 36.70 44.77 18.09
C ASN A 43 36.45 46.17 17.52
N SER A 44 35.34 46.34 16.79
CA SER A 44 34.87 47.66 16.35
C SER A 44 33.65 48.03 17.17
N THR A 45 33.86 48.88 18.16
CA THR A 45 32.83 49.53 18.98
C THR A 45 31.83 50.25 18.09
N VAL A 46 30.67 49.62 17.88
CA VAL A 46 29.47 50.29 17.41
C VAL A 46 28.48 50.20 18.55
N GLU A 47 28.10 51.34 19.11
CA GLU A 47 27.04 51.43 20.11
C GLU A 47 25.71 51.02 19.45
N GLN A 48 25.36 49.74 19.57
CA GLN A 48 24.08 49.23 19.10
C GLN A 48 23.04 49.43 20.18
N THR A 49 22.14 50.38 19.96
CA THR A 49 20.94 50.54 20.78
C THR A 49 19.96 49.41 20.46
N VAL A 50 19.89 48.42 21.34
CA VAL A 50 18.89 47.34 21.25
C VAL A 50 17.55 47.88 21.71
N VAL A 51 16.75 48.38 20.77
CA VAL A 51 15.33 48.68 21.02
C VAL A 51 14.58 47.35 21.03
N LYS A 52 14.22 46.87 22.22
CA LYS A 52 13.36 45.69 22.40
C LYS A 52 11.93 46.07 22.04
N PHE A 53 11.48 45.67 20.85
CA PHE A 53 10.08 45.76 20.46
C PHE A 53 9.33 44.56 21.04
N GLU A 54 8.36 44.82 21.92
CA GLU A 54 7.51 43.78 22.49
C GLU A 54 6.19 43.74 21.70
N GLU A 55 6.02 42.72 20.87
CA GLU A 55 4.77 42.51 20.14
C GLU A 55 3.66 42.13 21.13
N PRO A 56 2.44 42.70 21.03
CA PRO A 56 1.33 42.27 21.85
C PRO A 56 0.99 40.82 21.52
N SER A 57 1.13 39.93 22.51
CA SER A 57 0.95 38.49 22.37
C SER A 57 -0.51 38.12 22.12
N THR A 58 -0.96 38.20 20.87
CA THR A 58 -2.24 37.61 20.46
C THR A 58 -2.05 36.13 20.12
N SER A 59 -1.65 35.34 21.10
CA SER A 59 -1.70 33.89 21.01
C SER A 59 -2.34 33.34 22.27
N ARG A 60 -3.66 33.10 22.18
CA ARG A 60 -4.31 32.16 23.08
C ARG A 60 -3.54 30.84 22.94
N PRO A 61 -3.14 30.15 24.02
CA PRO A 61 -2.54 28.84 23.88
C PRO A 61 -3.56 27.95 23.19
N VAL A 62 -3.30 27.61 21.92
CA VAL A 62 -3.95 26.48 21.28
C VAL A 62 -3.63 25.32 22.18
N ALA A 63 -4.65 24.79 22.85
CA ALA A 63 -4.54 23.61 23.67
C ALA A 63 -3.80 22.56 22.85
N HIS A 64 -2.53 22.34 23.19
CA HIS A 64 -1.80 21.19 22.74
C HIS A 64 -2.57 20.02 23.34
N LEU A 65 -3.46 19.46 22.53
CA LEU A 65 -4.22 18.26 22.83
C LEU A 65 -3.16 17.22 23.16
N GLN A 66 -2.89 17.04 24.46
CA GLN A 66 -2.05 15.98 24.95
C GLN A 66 -2.67 14.70 24.39
N GLU A 67 -2.02 14.11 23.38
CA GLU A 67 -2.32 12.74 23.03
C GLU A 67 -2.15 11.95 24.32
N HIS A 68 -3.27 11.48 24.87
CA HIS A 68 -3.27 10.47 25.89
C HIS A 68 -2.54 9.25 25.32
N ARG A 69 -1.20 9.22 25.45
CA ARG A 69 -0.45 7.99 25.44
C ARG A 69 -1.10 7.17 26.55
N PRO A 70 -1.74 6.02 26.25
CA PRO A 70 -2.21 5.18 27.33
C PRO A 70 -0.96 4.81 28.11
N SER A 71 -0.86 5.36 29.33
CA SER A 71 0.20 4.99 30.24
C SER A 71 0.24 3.48 30.28
N ASN A 72 1.45 2.95 30.23
CA ASN A 72 1.75 1.54 30.16
C ASN A 72 1.12 0.86 31.39
N ARG A 73 -0.18 0.52 31.31
CA ARG A 73 -0.91 -0.20 32.33
C ARG A 73 -0.25 -1.56 32.32
N LYS A 74 0.68 -1.75 33.27
CA LYS A 74 1.23 -3.05 33.64
C LYS A 74 0.03 -3.98 33.71
N ARG A 75 -0.11 -4.83 32.68
CA ARG A 75 -1.12 -5.86 32.66
C ARG A 75 -0.72 -6.80 33.77
N THR A 76 -1.26 -6.58 34.96
CA THR A 76 -1.29 -7.62 35.98
C THR A 76 -1.88 -8.83 35.28
N LEU A 77 -1.07 -9.88 35.16
CA LEU A 77 -1.49 -11.19 34.70
C LEU A 77 -2.57 -11.66 35.68
N SER A 78 -3.80 -11.20 35.44
CA SER A 78 -4.95 -11.54 36.26
C SER A 78 -5.24 -13.00 36.02
N GLN A 79 -4.78 -13.77 37.00
CA GLN A 79 -4.99 -15.17 37.25
C GLN A 79 -6.11 -15.84 36.45
N LYS A 80 -5.68 -16.78 35.61
CA LYS A 80 -6.14 -18.18 35.57
C LYS A 80 -7.63 -18.40 35.88
N SER A 81 -8.46 -18.25 34.85
CA SER A 81 -9.55 -19.20 34.65
C SER A 81 -9.10 -20.11 33.51
N ASP A 82 -8.96 -21.41 33.76
CA ASP A 82 -8.52 -22.39 32.74
C ASP A 82 -9.52 -22.56 31.58
N VAL A 83 -10.64 -21.83 31.62
CA VAL A 83 -11.60 -21.73 30.53
C VAL A 83 -11.09 -20.72 29.49
N ILE A 84 -10.54 -21.24 28.39
CA ILE A 84 -10.13 -20.44 27.23
C ILE A 84 -11.40 -19.93 26.54
N SER A 85 -11.68 -18.64 26.68
CA SER A 85 -12.72 -17.99 25.88
C SER A 85 -12.28 -17.93 24.40
N LEU A 86 -13.20 -18.17 23.47
CA LEU A 86 -12.92 -18.15 22.03
C LEU A 86 -12.20 -16.87 21.55
N LYS A 87 -12.56 -15.71 22.12
CA LYS A 87 -11.91 -14.42 21.83
C LYS A 87 -10.42 -14.42 22.18
N LYS A 88 -10.04 -15.03 23.31
CA LYS A 88 -8.63 -15.14 23.74
C LYS A 88 -7.87 -16.09 22.83
N ALA A 89 -8.43 -17.26 22.54
CA ALA A 89 -7.86 -18.22 21.59
C ALA A 89 -7.62 -17.57 20.21
N LEU A 90 -8.60 -16.82 19.69
CA LEU A 90 -8.48 -16.12 18.42
C LEU A 90 -7.31 -15.13 18.41
N LEU A 91 -7.14 -14.36 19.49
CA LEU A 91 -6.02 -13.43 19.62
C LEU A 91 -4.67 -14.16 19.65
N GLU A 92 -4.60 -15.32 20.29
CA GLU A 92 -3.38 -16.14 20.35
C GLU A 92 -3.04 -16.77 19.01
N VAL A 93 -4.03 -17.37 18.32
CA VAL A 93 -3.88 -17.88 16.96
C VAL A 93 -3.35 -16.77 16.03
N ARG A 94 -3.88 -15.56 16.18
CA ARG A 94 -3.46 -14.42 15.39
C ARG A 94 -2.04 -13.93 15.71
N LYS A 95 -1.62 -13.94 16.97
CA LYS A 95 -0.22 -13.66 17.33
C LYS A 95 0.70 -14.74 16.76
N PHE A 96 0.28 -16.01 16.88
CA PHE A 96 1.02 -17.16 16.40
C PHE A 96 1.19 -17.13 14.88
N SER A 97 0.16 -16.72 14.13
CA SER A 97 0.22 -16.65 12.67
C SER A 97 1.32 -15.72 12.16
N VAL A 98 1.82 -14.79 13.00
CA VAL A 98 2.86 -13.85 12.62
C VAL A 98 4.25 -14.23 13.10
N ARG A 99 4.34 -15.18 14.04
CA ARG A 99 5.61 -15.57 14.69
C ARG A 99 6.65 -16.13 13.71
N GLY A 100 6.22 -16.69 12.56
CA GLY A 100 7.11 -17.25 11.55
C GLY A 100 7.66 -16.26 10.51
N PHE A 101 7.15 -15.03 10.46
CA PHE A 101 7.61 -14.05 9.47
C PHE A 101 8.79 -13.23 10.00
N GLN A 102 9.73 -12.89 9.11
CA GLN A 102 10.90 -12.06 9.40
C GLN A 102 10.89 -10.77 8.57
N GLY A 103 11.66 -9.76 8.98
CA GLY A 103 11.84 -8.51 8.23
C GLY A 103 10.55 -7.72 7.97
N GLU A 104 10.40 -7.23 6.73
CA GLU A 104 9.28 -6.38 6.31
C GLU A 104 7.95 -7.13 6.27
N GLU A 105 7.95 -8.43 5.95
CA GLU A 105 6.74 -9.24 5.94
C GLU A 105 6.14 -9.33 7.35
N CYS A 106 6.99 -9.47 8.37
CA CYS A 106 6.57 -9.46 9.77
C CYS A 106 5.87 -8.13 10.12
N ARG A 107 6.39 -7.00 9.65
CA ARG A 107 5.82 -5.66 9.89
C ARG A 107 4.46 -5.51 9.22
N GLN A 108 4.35 -5.90 7.96
CA GLN A 108 3.09 -5.88 7.22
C GLN A 108 2.03 -6.73 7.91
N GLN A 109 2.38 -7.96 8.33
CA GLN A 109 1.43 -8.82 9.03
C GLN A 109 1.02 -8.26 10.40
N LYS A 110 1.95 -7.69 11.17
CA LYS A 110 1.63 -7.00 12.43
C LYS A 110 0.71 -5.80 12.20
N GLU A 111 0.92 -5.04 11.13
CA GLU A 111 0.04 -3.94 10.75
C GLU A 111 -1.36 -4.46 10.39
N GLN A 112 -1.49 -5.53 9.59
CA GLN A 112 -2.77 -6.17 9.32
C GLN A 112 -3.44 -6.65 10.62
N ILE A 113 -2.66 -7.17 11.57
CA ILE A 113 -3.16 -7.52 12.90
C ILE A 113 -3.78 -6.32 13.59
N ALA A 114 -3.02 -5.24 13.69
CA ALA A 114 -3.46 -4.02 14.32
C ALA A 114 -4.75 -3.50 13.67
N ILE A 115 -4.82 -3.46 12.32
CA ILE A 115 -5.99 -2.96 11.58
C ILE A 115 -7.26 -3.72 11.93
N THR A 116 -7.26 -5.06 11.91
CA THR A 116 -8.49 -5.81 12.27
C THR A 116 -8.78 -5.78 13.77
N LEU A 117 -7.80 -5.45 14.63
CA LEU A 117 -8.07 -5.11 16.04
C LEU A 117 -8.66 -3.70 16.20
N GLY A 118 -8.88 -2.98 15.10
CA GLY A 118 -9.46 -1.64 15.07
C GLY A 118 -8.45 -0.51 15.00
N ALA A 119 -7.15 -0.79 14.83
CA ALA A 119 -6.17 0.26 14.60
C ALA A 119 -6.43 0.95 13.25
N LYS A 120 -6.15 2.24 13.20
CA LYS A 120 -6.24 3.01 11.95
C LYS A 120 -5.14 2.55 10.99
N PRO A 121 -5.45 2.25 9.71
CA PRO A 121 -4.43 1.89 8.73
C PRO A 121 -3.47 3.05 8.49
N SER A 122 -2.23 2.74 8.14
CA SER A 122 -1.24 3.76 7.80
C SER A 122 -1.69 4.65 6.63
N LYS A 123 -1.24 5.90 6.64
CA LYS A 123 -1.56 6.87 5.59
C LYS A 123 -0.83 6.46 4.31
N ARG A 124 -1.55 6.46 3.19
CA ARG A 124 -0.95 6.20 1.88
C ARG A 124 0.02 7.32 1.50
N PRO A 125 1.10 7.02 0.78
CA PRO A 125 1.97 8.07 0.24
C PRO A 125 1.17 8.99 -0.70
N TYR A 126 1.62 10.23 -0.80
CA TYR A 126 1.04 11.17 -1.76
C TYR A 126 1.37 10.71 -3.19
N VAL A 127 0.37 10.73 -4.07
CA VAL A 127 0.50 10.36 -5.48
C VAL A 127 -0.34 11.33 -6.30
N ASN A 128 0.17 11.74 -7.47
CA ASN A 128 -0.57 12.59 -8.39
C ASN A 128 -1.87 11.90 -8.83
N TYR A 129 -2.97 12.64 -8.88
CA TYR A 129 -4.28 12.10 -9.27
C TYR A 129 -4.25 11.42 -10.65
N LYS A 130 -3.55 11.98 -11.63
CA LYS A 130 -3.47 11.42 -12.99
C LYS A 130 -2.82 10.04 -12.98
N GLU A 131 -1.73 9.88 -12.24
CA GLU A 131 -1.02 8.60 -12.07
C GLU A 131 -1.87 7.58 -11.31
N LEU A 132 -2.49 8.00 -10.21
CA LEU A 132 -3.38 7.15 -9.41
C LEU A 132 -4.56 6.62 -10.25
N LYS A 133 -5.10 7.45 -11.14
CA LYS A 133 -6.19 7.06 -12.05
C LYS A 133 -5.74 5.97 -13.02
N VAL A 134 -4.55 6.10 -13.60
CA VAL A 134 -3.98 5.10 -14.52
C VAL A 134 -3.75 3.77 -13.79
N VAL A 135 -3.11 3.78 -12.62
CA VAL A 135 -2.87 2.57 -11.83
C VAL A 135 -4.18 1.84 -11.50
N ARG A 136 -5.20 2.57 -11.04
CA ARG A 136 -6.52 1.98 -10.74
C ARG A 136 -7.20 1.37 -11.96
N GLN A 137 -7.05 1.96 -13.14
CA GLN A 137 -7.61 1.40 -14.37
C GLN A 137 -6.92 0.09 -14.73
N LEU A 138 -5.59 0.02 -14.61
CA LEU A 138 -4.81 -1.20 -14.85
C LEU A 138 -5.17 -2.31 -13.86
N GLU A 139 -5.26 -1.99 -12.57
CA GLU A 139 -5.70 -2.95 -11.54
C GLU A 139 -7.10 -3.50 -11.83
N LYS A 140 -8.04 -2.62 -12.21
CA LYS A 140 -9.41 -3.02 -12.54
C LYS A 140 -9.45 -3.91 -13.80
N ALA A 141 -8.61 -3.65 -14.78
CA ALA A 141 -8.48 -4.50 -15.97
C ALA A 141 -7.94 -5.90 -15.60
N LYS A 142 -6.84 -5.97 -14.83
CA LYS A 142 -6.26 -7.22 -14.34
C LYS A 142 -7.25 -8.03 -13.49
N GLU A 143 -8.02 -7.37 -12.64
CA GLU A 143 -9.01 -8.04 -11.80
C GLU A 143 -10.19 -8.59 -12.63
N ARG A 144 -10.63 -7.87 -13.67
CA ARG A 144 -11.64 -8.37 -14.60
C ARG A 144 -11.15 -9.60 -15.36
N GLU A 145 -9.90 -9.60 -15.79
CA GLU A 145 -9.27 -10.73 -16.46
C GLU A 145 -9.22 -11.96 -15.52
N ARG A 146 -8.71 -11.79 -14.30
CA ARG A 146 -8.67 -12.84 -13.27
C ARG A 146 -10.06 -13.44 -13.01
N LYS A 147 -11.07 -12.58 -12.83
CA LYS A 147 -12.46 -13.02 -12.65
C LYS A 147 -13.00 -13.77 -13.86
N THR A 148 -12.64 -13.35 -15.07
CA THR A 148 -13.07 -14.01 -16.31
C THR A 148 -12.46 -15.41 -16.41
N ILE A 149 -11.15 -15.54 -16.16
CA ILE A 149 -10.46 -16.83 -16.11
C ILE A 149 -11.08 -17.74 -15.05
N GLN A 150 -11.28 -17.23 -13.83
CA GLN A 150 -11.90 -18.00 -12.75
C GLN A 150 -13.31 -18.46 -13.11
N ARG A 151 -14.13 -17.60 -13.73
CA ARG A 151 -15.47 -17.95 -14.21
C ARG A 151 -15.42 -19.02 -15.31
N MET A 152 -14.46 -18.94 -16.24
CA MET A 152 -14.28 -19.96 -17.28
C MET A 152 -13.88 -21.31 -16.68
N LEU A 153 -12.95 -21.34 -15.73
CA LEU A 153 -12.51 -22.55 -15.04
C LEU A 153 -13.67 -23.21 -14.26
N THR A 154 -14.39 -22.42 -13.48
CA THR A 154 -15.54 -22.90 -12.69
C THR A 154 -16.70 -23.35 -13.59
N SER A 155 -16.98 -22.63 -14.68
CA SER A 155 -18.02 -23.02 -15.66
C SER A 155 -17.66 -24.31 -16.39
N LYS A 156 -16.39 -24.49 -16.81
CA LYS A 156 -15.91 -25.75 -17.40
C LYS A 156 -16.06 -26.91 -16.41
N LYS A 157 -15.67 -26.73 -15.14
CA LYS A 157 -15.83 -27.73 -14.08
C LYS A 157 -17.31 -28.10 -13.88
N ARG A 158 -18.19 -27.09 -13.78
CA ARG A 158 -19.65 -27.28 -13.66
C ARG A 158 -20.24 -28.04 -14.84
N ARG A 159 -19.82 -27.73 -16.08
CA ARG A 159 -20.28 -28.44 -17.29
C ARG A 159 -19.87 -29.92 -17.29
N LYS A 160 -18.65 -30.24 -16.85
CA LYS A 160 -18.18 -31.64 -16.73
C LYS A 160 -19.01 -32.43 -15.71
N ILE A 161 -19.28 -31.86 -14.54
CA ILE A 161 -20.09 -32.50 -13.49
C ILE A 161 -21.51 -32.78 -13.99
N LEU A 162 -22.14 -31.80 -14.65
CA LEU A 162 -23.49 -31.97 -15.19
C LEU A 162 -23.56 -33.07 -16.27
N LYS A 163 -22.56 -33.12 -17.17
CA LYS A 163 -22.45 -34.20 -18.18
C LYS A 163 -22.32 -35.57 -17.51
N ARG A 164 -21.50 -35.72 -16.46
CA ARG A 164 -21.34 -36.98 -15.72
C ARG A 164 -22.67 -37.40 -15.07
N ARG A 165 -23.38 -36.48 -14.42
CA ARG A 165 -24.71 -36.76 -13.82
C ARG A 165 -25.73 -37.21 -14.87
N ARG A 166 -25.78 -36.57 -16.05
CA ARG A 166 -26.65 -36.97 -17.15
C ARG A 166 -26.33 -38.38 -17.66
N ARG A 167 -25.04 -38.72 -17.80
CA ARG A 167 -24.59 -40.07 -18.20
C ARG A 167 -24.98 -41.14 -17.18
N LEU A 168 -24.79 -40.88 -15.88
CA LEU A 168 -25.23 -41.81 -14.83
C LEU A 168 -26.75 -42.03 -14.88
N LYS A 169 -27.55 -40.96 -14.98
CA LYS A 169 -29.01 -41.06 -15.06
C LYS A 169 -29.43 -41.90 -16.28
N ARG A 170 -28.81 -41.68 -17.44
CA ARG A 170 -29.07 -42.47 -18.65
C ARG A 170 -28.74 -43.95 -18.46
N ASN A 171 -27.60 -44.26 -17.85
CA ASN A 171 -27.18 -45.64 -17.62
C ASN A 171 -28.08 -46.37 -16.60
N MET A 172 -28.51 -45.67 -15.54
CA MET A 172 -29.49 -46.21 -14.58
C MET A 172 -30.83 -46.51 -15.24
N LEU A 173 -31.31 -45.58 -16.07
CA LEU A 173 -32.56 -45.74 -16.80
C LEU A 173 -32.49 -46.91 -17.79
N LYS A 174 -31.35 -47.06 -18.49
CA LYS A 174 -31.11 -48.20 -19.37
C LYS A 174 -31.16 -49.53 -18.61
N ARG A 175 -30.47 -49.64 -17.47
CA ARG A 175 -30.51 -50.86 -16.63
C ARG A 175 -31.92 -51.20 -16.15
N TYR A 176 -32.73 -50.20 -15.81
CA TYR A 176 -34.11 -50.42 -15.40
C TYR A 176 -34.94 -51.03 -16.54
N TYR A 177 -34.86 -50.46 -17.74
CA TYR A 177 -35.59 -50.98 -18.90
C TYR A 177 -35.09 -52.35 -19.37
N ASP A 178 -33.77 -52.60 -19.31
CA ASP A 178 -33.18 -53.91 -19.63
C ASP A 178 -33.64 -55.00 -18.63
N PHE A 179 -33.85 -54.65 -17.36
CA PHE A 179 -34.35 -55.58 -16.32
C PHE A 179 -35.85 -55.88 -16.45
N THR A 180 -36.66 -54.92 -16.90
CA THR A 180 -38.11 -55.08 -17.07
C THR A 180 -38.53 -55.77 -18.37
N ALA A 181 -37.59 -56.03 -19.29
CA ALA A 181 -37.86 -56.60 -20.61
C ALA A 181 -37.61 -58.12 -20.71
N LEU A 182 -37.35 -58.77 -19.58
CA LEU A 182 -37.29 -60.23 -19.39
C LEU A 182 -38.59 -60.71 -18.74
#